data_AF-A0AAF0I063-F1
#
_entry.id   AF-A0AAF0I063-F1
#
_cell.length_a   1.000
_cell.length_b   1.000
_cell.length_c   1.000
_cell.angle_alpha   90.00
_cell.angle_beta   90.00
_cell.angle_gamma   90.00
#
_symmetry.space_group_name_H-M   'P 1'
#
loop_
_entity.id
_entity.type
_entity.pdbx_description
1 polymer ?
#
loop_
_entity_poly.entity_id
_entity_poly.type
_entity_poly.pdbx_seq_one_letter_code
_entity_poly.pdbx_strand_id
1 'polypeptide(L)' 'MDELKMCVPERKDAEMMLLNLLTRTLKNQADIALLMDLATKNEYSIPMKGIRHKFDSMEKQPLTQDDWNDMDTLMHYFGP' A
#
# COMPACT_ATOMS: atom_id res chain seq x y z
N MET A 1 18.22 0.61 -26.21
CA MET A 1 18.01 1.08 -24.83
C MET A 1 16.52 1.09 -24.66
N ASP A 2 15.99 0.01 -24.09
CA ASP A 2 14.57 -0.09 -23.78
C ASP A 2 14.27 0.95 -22.71
N GLU A 3 13.54 2.00 -23.11
CA GLU A 3 12.81 2.82 -22.17
C GLU A 3 11.81 1.90 -21.48
N LEU A 4 12.18 1.42 -20.28
CA LEU A 4 11.26 0.88 -19.31
C LEU A 4 10.20 1.95 -19.06
N LYS A 5 9.13 1.89 -19.85
CA LYS A 5 7.85 2.53 -19.58
C LYS A 5 7.51 2.11 -18.16
N MET A 6 7.70 3.00 -17.20
CA MET A 6 7.23 2.82 -15.83
C MET A 6 5.70 2.75 -15.91
N CYS A 7 5.18 1.55 -16.18
CA CYS A 7 3.76 1.31 -16.26
C CYS A 7 3.23 1.46 -14.84
N VAL A 8 2.32 2.42 -14.64
CA VAL A 8 1.53 2.50 -13.41
C VAL A 8 0.96 1.10 -13.15
N PRO A 9 1.15 0.52 -11.95
CA PRO A 9 0.62 -0.80 -11.64
C PRO A 9 -0.89 -0.80 -11.90
N GLU A 10 -1.41 -1.88 -12.49
CA GLU A 10 -2.86 -2.04 -12.54
C GLU A 10 -3.43 -1.97 -11.12
N ARG A 11 -4.59 -1.35 -10.95
CA ARG A 11 -5.18 -1.12 -9.62
C ARG A 11 -5.23 -2.39 -8.77
N LYS A 12 -5.61 -3.52 -9.37
CA LYS A 12 -5.67 -4.81 -8.67
C LYS A 12 -4.31 -5.28 -8.19
N ASP A 13 -3.26 -5.08 -8.97
CA ASP A 13 -1.90 -5.42 -8.58
C ASP A 13 -1.43 -4.54 -7.42
N ALA A 14 -1.78 -3.25 -7.43
CA ALA A 14 -1.52 -2.33 -6.33
C ALA A 14 -2.30 -2.70 -5.05
N GLU A 15 -3.58 -3.10 -5.17
CA GLU A 15 -4.38 -3.60 -4.04
C GLU A 15 -3.80 -4.88 -3.45
N MET A 16 -3.34 -5.83 -4.29
CA MET A 16 -2.67 -7.05 -3.85
C MET A 16 -1.32 -6.75 -3.17
N MET A 17 -0.53 -5.86 -3.75
CA MET A 17 0.73 -5.39 -3.15
C MET A 17 0.48 -4.77 -1.77
N LEU A 18 -0.52 -3.88 -1.67
CA LEU A 18 -0.91 -3.29 -0.40
C LEU A 18 -1.37 -4.35 0.60
N LEU A 19 -2.26 -5.27 0.21
CA LEU A 19 -2.72 -6.34 1.12
C LEU A 19 -1.55 -7.18 1.64
N ASN A 20 -0.61 -7.54 0.78
CA ASN A 20 0.57 -8.32 1.16
C ASN A 20 1.45 -7.54 2.14
N LEU A 21 1.74 -6.28 1.84
CA LEU A 21 2.48 -5.38 2.74
C LEU A 21 1.81 -5.28 4.10
N LEU A 22 0.51 -5.02 4.15
CA LEU A 22 -0.25 -4.90 5.40
C LEU A 22 -0.24 -6.21 6.19
N THR A 23 -0.39 -7.35 5.52
CA THR A 23 -0.42 -8.68 6.17
C THR A 23 0.92 -9.05 6.79
N ARG A 24 2.04 -8.67 6.15
CA ARG A 24 3.38 -8.93 6.70
C ARG A 24 3.73 -8.01 7.87
N THR A 25 3.20 -6.78 7.85
CA THR A 25 3.69 -5.71 8.73
C THR A 25 2.78 -5.42 9.93
N LEU A 26 1.46 -5.47 9.76
CA LEU A 26 0.50 -5.20 10.84
C LEU A 26 0.29 -6.44 11.71
N LYS A 27 0.16 -6.24 13.02
CA LYS A 27 -0.13 -7.35 13.96
C LYS A 27 -1.62 -7.69 14.06
N ASN A 28 -2.50 -6.72 13.81
CA ASN A 28 -3.93 -6.87 14.03
C ASN A 28 -4.67 -7.00 12.70
N GLN A 29 -5.47 -8.07 12.57
CA GLN A 29 -6.29 -8.30 11.38
C GLN A 29 -7.32 -7.20 11.13
N ALA A 30 -7.85 -6.59 12.19
CA ALA A 30 -8.80 -5.48 12.10
C ALA A 30 -8.19 -4.23 11.44
N ASP A 31 -6.91 -3.97 11.68
CA ASP A 31 -6.18 -2.85 11.08
C ASP A 31 -5.99 -3.08 9.58
N ILE A 32 -5.66 -4.32 9.17
CA ILE A 32 -5.56 -4.71 7.76
C ILE A 32 -6.92 -4.50 7.06
N ALA A 33 -8.00 -5.00 7.66
CA ALA A 33 -9.35 -4.86 7.09
C ALA A 33 -9.76 -3.40 6.93
N LEU A 34 -9.47 -2.55 7.92
CA LEU A 34 -9.74 -1.12 7.88
C LEU A 34 -8.99 -0.43 6.74
N LEU A 35 -7.71 -0.72 6.56
CA LEU A 35 -6.92 -0.08 5.49
C LEU A 35 -7.31 -0.59 4.10
N MET A 36 -7.67 -1.86 3.95
CA MET A 36 -8.16 -2.41 2.69
C MET A 36 -9.56 -1.89 2.33
N ASP A 37 -10.44 -1.65 3.30
CA ASP A 37 -11.70 -0.96 3.07
C ASP A 37 -11.45 0.44 2.51
N LEU A 38 -10.53 1.21 3.11
CA LEU A 38 -10.16 2.53 2.60
C LEU A 38 -9.54 2.48 1.19
N ALA A 39 -8.72 1.47 0.90
CA ALA A 39 -8.11 1.27 -0.41
C ALA A 39 -9.14 1.00 -1.50
N THR A 40 -10.17 0.21 -1.19
CA THR A 40 -11.18 -0.28 -2.15
C THR A 40 -12.42 0.61 -2.24
N LYS A 41 -12.64 1.48 -1.26
CA LYS A 41 -13.83 2.35 -1.19
C LYS A 41 -13.92 3.42 -2.28
N ASN A 42 -12.80 3.87 -2.82
CA ASN A 42 -12.77 4.81 -3.93
C ASN A 42 -12.45 4.06 -5.22
N GLU A 43 -13.38 4.00 -6.17
CA GLU A 43 -13.22 3.28 -7.43
C GLU A 43 -12.12 3.90 -8.34
N TYR A 44 -11.83 5.19 -8.17
CA TYR A 44 -10.94 5.93 -9.06
C TYR A 44 -9.47 5.94 -8.64
N SER A 45 -9.17 5.73 -7.35
CA SER A 45 -7.80 5.69 -6.85
C SER A 45 -7.70 5.02 -5.48
N ILE A 46 -6.49 4.59 -5.10
CA ILE A 46 -6.14 4.13 -3.76
C ILE A 46 -5.64 5.34 -2.97
N PRO A 47 -6.28 5.77 -1.87
CA PRO A 47 -5.88 6.97 -1.14
C PRO A 47 -4.63 6.75 -0.26
N MET A 48 -3.47 6.49 -0.89
CA MET A 48 -2.26 6.04 -0.19
C MET A 48 -1.74 7.03 0.86
N LYS A 49 -1.89 8.35 0.66
CA LYS A 49 -1.57 9.35 1.71
C LYS A 49 -2.35 9.09 3.01
N GLY A 50 -3.65 8.82 2.91
CA GLY A 50 -4.52 8.55 4.05
C GLY A 50 -4.24 7.19 4.69
N ILE A 51 -3.97 6.19 3.85
CA ILE A 51 -3.58 4.84 4.29
C ILE A 51 -2.25 4.91 5.04
N ARG A 52 -1.23 5.57 4.50
CA ARG A 52 0.09 5.74 5.12
C ARG A 52 -0.01 6.43 6.47
N HIS A 53 -0.76 7.53 6.55
CA HIS A 53 -0.96 8.25 7.82
C HIS A 53 -1.57 7.35 8.91
N LYS A 54 -2.58 6.54 8.56
CA LYS A 54 -3.19 5.58 9.50
C LYS A 54 -2.24 4.45 9.83
N PHE A 55 -1.61 3.86 8.81
CA PHE A 55 -0.62 2.82 8.94
C PHE A 55 0.46 3.21 9.96
N ASP A 56 1.03 4.41 9.87
CA ASP A 56 2.10 4.91 10.77
C ASP A 56 1.71 4.87 12.26
N SER A 57 0.42 5.05 12.58
CA SER A 57 -0.10 4.97 13.96
C SER A 57 -0.41 3.56 14.47
N MET A 58 -0.44 2.55 13.61
CA MET A 58 -0.83 1.18 13.96
C MET A 58 0.33 0.33 14.51
N GLU A 59 -0.02 -0.69 15.29
CA GLU A 59 0.96 -1.64 15.83
C GLU A 59 1.51 -2.56 14.74
N LYS A 60 2.83 -2.59 14.62
CA LYS A 60 3.56 -3.28 13.55
C LYS A 60 4.65 -4.19 14.08
N GLN A 61 5.00 -5.18 13.27
CA GLN A 61 6.29 -5.85 13.36
C GLN A 61 7.40 -4.91 12.84
N PRO A 62 8.68 -5.16 13.17
CA PRO A 62 9.79 -4.43 12.56
C PRO A 62 9.74 -4.53 11.03
N LEU A 63 9.77 -3.37 10.36
CA LEU A 63 9.69 -3.27 8.91
C LEU A 63 11.01 -3.64 8.26
N THR A 64 10.94 -4.43 7.18
CA THR A 64 12.10 -4.73 6.34
C THR A 64 12.32 -3.65 5.28
N GLN A 65 13.47 -3.66 4.61
CA GLN A 65 13.72 -2.75 3.48
C GLN A 65 12.73 -2.97 2.33
N ASP A 66 12.32 -4.23 2.10
CA ASP A 66 11.34 -4.55 1.05
C ASP A 66 9.96 -4.00 1.37
N ASP A 67 9.55 -4.01 2.65
CA ASP A 67 8.29 -3.39 3.07
C ASP A 67 8.29 -1.87 2.84
N TRP A 68 9.44 -1.21 3.06
CA TRP A 68 9.60 0.21 2.72
C TRP A 68 9.57 0.45 1.21
N ASN A 69 10.20 -0.41 0.41
CA ASN A 69 10.19 -0.30 -1.05
C ASN A 69 8.77 -0.48 -1.62
N ASP A 70 8.00 -1.42 -1.10
CA ASP A 70 6.59 -1.63 -1.48
C ASP A 70 5.75 -0.39 -1.12
N MET A 71 5.94 0.15 0.09
CA MET A 71 5.24 1.37 0.53
C MET A 71 5.58 2.58 -0.35
N ASP A 72 6.84 2.78 -0.66
CA ASP A 72 7.30 3.89 -1.50
C ASP A 72 6.80 3.75 -2.94
N THR A 73 6.75 2.53 -3.47
CA THR A 73 6.16 2.24 -4.78
C THR A 73 4.68 2.63 -4.80
N LEU A 74 3.90 2.19 -3.80
CA LEU A 74 2.49 2.54 -3.68
C LEU A 74 2.29 4.06 -3.51
N MET A 75 3.12 4.72 -2.71
CA MET A 75 3.08 6.18 -2.53
C MET A 75 3.46 6.94 -3.80
N HIS A 76 4.37 6.43 -4.63
CA HIS A 76 4.75 7.07 -5.88
C HIS A 76 3.58 7.13 -6.87
N TYR A 77 2.85 6.01 -7.02
CA TYR A 77 1.77 5.90 -8.01
C TYR A 77 0.41 6.39 -7.52
N PHE A 78 0.12 6.23 -6.22
CA PHE A 78 -1.21 6.48 -5.65
C PHE A 78 -1.19 7.52 -4.52
N GLY A 79 -0.03 8.09 -4.21
CA GLY A 79 0.13 9.18 -3.26
C GLY A 79 -0.16 10.57 -3.80
N PRO A 80 0.18 10.96 -5.05
CA PRO A 80 -0.12 12.28 -5.61
C PRO A 80 -1.60 12.66 -5.48
#